data_AF-A0A3L8CF44-F1
#
_entry.id   AF-A0A3L8CF44-F1
#
_cell.length_a   1.000
_cell.length_b   1.000
_cell.length_c   1.000
_cell.angle_alpha   90.00
_cell.angle_beta   90.00
_cell.angle_gamma   90.00
#
_symmetry.space_group_name_H-M   'P 1'
#
loop_
_entity.id
_entity.type
_entity.pdbx_description
1 polymer ?
#
loop_
_entity_poly.entity_id
_entity_poly.type
_entity_poly.pdbx_seq_one_letter_code
_entity_poly.pdbx_strand_id
1 'polypeptide(L)' 'MAGALKNSYVTAPQVIDPGSTENSFKVMTTMQLDQGLGSGSALYALVVNEYQDGPRKNFVFLDGSDVYFGWCEHF' A
#
# COMPACT_ATOMS: atom_id res chain seq x y z
N MET A 1 15.45 -11.22 19.31
CA MET A 1 15.42 -11.36 17.83
C MET A 1 14.00 -11.79 17.46
N ALA A 2 13.10 -10.82 17.29
CA ALA A 2 11.74 -11.10 16.85
C ALA A 2 11.83 -11.49 15.37
N GLY A 3 11.45 -12.74 15.06
CA GLY A 3 11.47 -13.28 13.71
C GLY A 3 10.67 -12.40 12.77
N ALA A 4 11.14 -12.28 11.53
CA ALA A 4 10.49 -11.52 10.48
C ALA A 4 8.99 -11.83 10.45
N LEU A 5 8.15 -10.79 10.54
CA LEU A 5 6.73 -10.91 10.23
C LEU A 5 6.65 -11.47 8.80
N LYS A 6 6.35 -12.77 8.67
CA LYS A 6 5.97 -13.32 7.37
C LYS A 6 4.64 -12.68 7.02
N ASN A 7 4.61 -11.94 5.91
CA ASN A 7 3.38 -11.49 5.29
C ASN A 7 2.42 -12.68 5.14
N SER A 8 1.42 -12.78 6.01
CA SER A 8 0.30 -13.70 5.86
C SER A 8 -0.79 -13.05 5.01
N TYR A 9 -0.41 -12.36 3.92
CA TYR A 9 -1.39 -11.82 3.00
C TYR A 9 -1.96 -12.96 2.17
N VAL A 10 -3.26 -13.21 2.31
CA VAL A 10 -3.98 -14.20 1.51
C VAL A 10 -3.99 -13.79 0.02
N THR A 11 -3.87 -12.49 -0.28
CA THR A 11 -3.80 -11.96 -1.65
C THR A 11 -2.56 -11.10 -1.86
N ALA A 12 -1.88 -11.33 -2.99
CA ALA A 12 -0.75 -10.48 -3.41
C ALA A 12 -1.24 -9.10 -3.85
N PRO A 13 -0.51 -8.01 -3.51
CA PRO A 13 -0.82 -6.68 -4.02
C PRO A 13 -0.86 -6.62 -5.55
N GLN A 14 -1.82 -5.89 -6.09
CA GLN A 14 -2.01 -5.67 -7.52
C GLN A 14 -1.64 -4.24 -7.87
N VAL A 15 -0.74 -4.07 -8.82
CA VAL A 15 -0.40 -2.75 -9.39
C VAL A 15 -1.55 -2.35 -10.31
N ILE A 16 -2.22 -1.25 -9.99
CA ILE A 16 -3.31 -0.69 -10.79
C ILE A 16 -2.77 0.39 -11.73
N ASP A 17 -1.74 1.12 -11.29
CA ASP A 17 -1.03 2.11 -12.09
C ASP A 17 0.47 1.97 -11.82
N PRO A 18 1.31 1.70 -12.85
CA PRO A 18 2.75 1.58 -12.68
C PRO A 18 3.44 2.92 -12.37
N GLY A 19 2.74 4.06 -12.47
CA GLY A 19 3.34 5.37 -12.27
C GLY A 19 4.31 5.77 -13.39
N SER A 20 4.66 7.05 -13.42
CA SER A 20 5.57 7.64 -14.41
C SER A 20 5.95 9.07 -14.00
N THR A 21 6.64 9.77 -14.89
CA THR A 21 6.87 11.22 -14.78
C THR A 21 5.59 12.04 -14.84
N GLU A 22 4.45 11.45 -15.22
CA GLU A 22 3.16 12.15 -15.41
C GLU A 22 2.05 11.65 -14.47
N ASN A 23 2.23 10.53 -13.77
CA ASN A 23 1.20 9.95 -12.89
C ASN A 23 1.77 9.23 -11.66
N SER A 24 0.91 9.01 -10.66
CA SER A 24 1.28 8.29 -9.43
C SER A 24 1.35 6.78 -9.67
N PHE A 25 2.30 6.12 -9.00
CA PHE A 25 2.26 4.68 -8.80
C PHE A 25 1.13 4.32 -7.82
N LYS A 26 0.33 3.30 -8.15
CA LYS A 26 -0.82 2.86 -7.33
C LYS A 26 -0.85 1.35 -7.23
N VAL A 27 -0.89 0.85 -6.01
CA VAL A 27 -1.02 -0.57 -5.70
C VAL A 27 -2.08 -0.78 -4.63
N MET A 28 -2.83 -1.87 -4.76
CA MET A 28 -3.90 -2.22 -3.84
C MET A 28 -3.79 -3.69 -3.42
N THR A 29 -4.15 -4.01 -2.18
CA THR A 29 -4.41 -5.39 -1.76
C THR A 29 -5.61 -5.45 -0.82
N THR A 30 -6.24 -6.62 -0.71
CA THR A 30 -7.39 -6.84 0.17
C THR A 30 -7.13 -8.05 1.06
N MET A 31 -7.02 -7.87 2.36
CA MET A 31 -6.91 -9.00 3.27
C MET A 31 -8.30 -9.49 3.67
N GLN A 32 -8.61 -10.75 3.34
CA GLN A 32 -9.77 -11.43 3.90
C GLN A 32 -9.42 -11.89 5.31
N LEU A 33 -10.11 -11.37 6.33
CA LEU A 33 -9.98 -11.85 7.70
C LEU A 33 -10.83 -13.12 7.83
N ASP A 34 -10.20 -14.28 8.06
CA ASP A 34 -10.90 -15.56 8.04
C ASP A 34 -11.89 -15.74 9.22
N GLN A 35 -13.15 -15.92 8.80
CA GLN A 35 -14.29 -16.70 9.33
C GLN A 35 -14.56 -16.77 10.85
N GLY A 36 -15.30 -15.77 11.33
CA GLY A 36 -16.14 -15.79 12.53
C GLY A 36 -17.32 -14.81 12.38
N LEU A 37 -18.23 -14.75 13.36
CA LEU A 37 -19.34 -13.77 13.43
C LEU A 37 -18.79 -12.33 13.53
N GLY A 38 -18.35 -11.78 12.40
CA GLY A 38 -17.59 -10.54 12.29
C GLY A 38 -16.73 -10.46 11.03
N SER A 39 -17.19 -11.04 9.91
CA SER A 39 -16.46 -11.05 8.64
C SER A 39 -16.24 -9.63 8.12
N GLY A 40 -14.98 -9.27 7.88
CA GLY A 40 -14.57 -8.00 7.31
C GLY A 40 -13.40 -8.17 6.35
N SER A 41 -13.34 -7.32 5.33
CA SER A 41 -12.18 -7.22 4.43
C SER A 41 -11.41 -5.95 4.79
N ALA A 42 -10.12 -6.06 5.06
CA ALA A 42 -9.24 -4.90 5.18
C ALA A 42 -8.70 -4.54 3.79
N LEU A 43 -8.86 -3.28 3.41
CA LEU A 43 -8.39 -2.75 2.13
C LEU A 43 -7.12 -1.97 2.39
N TYR A 44 -6.09 -2.28 1.62
CA TYR A 44 -4.81 -1.60 1.67
C TYR A 44 -4.54 -0.94 0.34
N ALA A 45 -4.19 0.34 0.35
CA ALA A 45 -3.81 1.06 -0.87
C ALA A 45 -2.57 1.90 -0.62
N LEU A 46 -1.59 1.84 -1.53
CA LEU A 46 -0.43 2.71 -1.53
C LEU A 46 -0.44 3.52 -2.82
N VAL A 47 -0.32 4.84 -2.68
CA VAL A 47 -0.17 5.80 -3.77
C VAL A 47 1.14 6.53 -3.57
N VAL A 48 2.04 6.48 -4.55
CA VAL A 48 3.30 7.23 -4.56
C VAL A 48 3.27 8.22 -5.70
N ASN A 49 3.53 9.50 -5.40
CA ASN A 49 3.52 10.57 -6.40
C ASN A 49 4.83 10.58 -7.20
N GLU A 50 5.03 9.58 -8.05
CA GLU A 50 6.23 9.41 -8.88
C GLU A 50 6.54 10.62 -9.78
N TYR A 51 5.50 11.33 -10.20
CA TYR A 51 5.60 12.56 -10.99
C TYR A 51 6.23 13.76 -10.24
N GLN A 52 6.37 13.70 -8.91
CA GLN A 52 6.98 14.81 -8.16
C GLN A 52 8.49 14.83 -8.34
N ASP A 53 9.06 15.95 -8.78
CA ASP A 53 10.51 16.07 -8.93
C ASP A 53 11.26 15.99 -7.59
N GLY A 54 12.44 15.37 -7.63
CA GLY A 54 13.35 15.25 -6.49
C GLY A 54 13.51 13.84 -5.94
N PRO A 55 14.46 13.64 -5.01
CA PRO A 55 14.79 12.33 -4.45
C PRO A 55 13.71 11.80 -3.49
N ARG A 56 12.80 12.67 -3.02
CA ARG A 56 11.72 12.34 -2.10
C ARG A 56 10.39 12.44 -2.80
N LYS A 57 9.66 11.33 -2.86
CA LYS A 57 8.31 11.25 -3.42
C LYS A 57 7.31 11.15 -2.28
N ASN A 58 6.26 11.96 -2.31
CA ASN A 58 5.20 11.83 -1.31
C ASN A 58 4.42 10.54 -1.54
N PHE A 59 3.98 9.91 -0.45
CA PHE A 59 3.07 8.78 -0.52
C PHE A 59 1.88 8.96 0.41
N VAL A 60 0.80 8.27 0.06
CA VAL A 60 -0.37 8.03 0.91
C VAL A 60 -0.55 6.52 1.03
N PHE A 61 -0.66 6.03 2.26
CA PHE A 61 -0.98 4.64 2.53
C PHE A 61 -2.29 4.56 3.32
N LEU A 62 -3.21 3.75 2.82
CA LEU A 62 -4.50 3.48 3.45
C LEU A 62 -4.49 2.05 4.00
N ASP A 63 -4.85 1.91 5.28
CA ASP A 63 -5.06 0.64 5.97
C ASP A 63 -6.47 0.64 6.56
N GLY A 64 -7.42 0.03 5.86
CA GLY A 64 -8.82 0.05 6.24
C GLY A 64 -9.37 1.49 6.28
N SER A 65 -9.53 2.03 7.48
CA SER A 65 -10.02 3.41 7.70
C SER A 65 -8.92 4.40 8.06
N ASP A 66 -7.70 3.92 8.30
CA ASP A 66 -6.56 4.76 8.68
C ASP A 66 -5.82 5.24 7.43
N VAL A 67 -5.37 6.50 7.47
CA VAL A 67 -4.63 7.14 6.37
C VAL A 67 -3.31 7.68 6.90
N TYR A 68 -2.23 7.23 6.29
CA TYR A 68 -0.87 7.63 6.61
C TYR A 68 -0.29 8.46 5.47
N PHE A 69 0.36 9.56 5.81
CA PHE A 69 1.06 10.45 4.89
C PHE A 69 2.55 10.42 5.19
N GLY A 70 3.36 10.44 4.14
CA GLY A 70 4.81 10.48 4.30
C GLY A 70 5.53 10.74 2.98
N TRP A 71 6.83 10.51 3.02
CA TRP A 71 7.70 10.54 1.85
C TRP A 71 8.55 9.27 1.81
N CYS A 72 8.86 8.81 0.62
CA CYS A 72 9.82 7.74 0.36
C CYS A 72 10.97 8.26 -0.49
N GLU A 73 12.15 7.65 -0.36
CA GLU A 73 13.29 7.88 -1.24
C GLU A 73 13.35 6.73 -2.24
N HIS A 74 13.31 7.06 -3.53
CA HIS A 74 13.49 6.12 -4.64
C HIS A 74 14.90 6.32 -5.19
N PHE A 75 15.75 5.28 -5.11
CA PHE A 75 17.13 5.30 -5.60
C PHE A 75 17.23 4.77 -7.02
#